data_AF-A0A8H3BIW8-F1
#
_entry.id   AF-A0A8H3BIW8-F1
#
_cell.length_a   1.000
_cell.length_b   1.000
_cell.length_c   1.000
_cell.angle_alpha   90.00
_cell.angle_beta   90.00
_cell.angle_gamma   90.00
#
_symmetry.space_group_name_H-M   'P 1'
#
loop_
_entity.id
_entity.type
_entity.pdbx_description
1 polymer ?
#
loop_
_entity_poly.entity_id
_entity_poly.type
_entity_poly.pdbx_seq_one_letter_code
_entity_poly.pdbx_strand_id
1 'polypeptide(L)'
;MSLAPGTYLIHVPDSKQALCYYHLPFFSDKIGTWYINNVDILMWYVKPYPGSPMYAIQNVYYKKYIAVGVDGSEAYGAEENNAAVLELEGPTSSCLIKLAGTNRRLEHPNIKSTPQGHTLVNFTDKVALQDSYWSFEKIGYVPSLRSLGYPYTTSRDDNGGNLKPIPKNPTFTSPASQPNNLLPPNSGSMYTDDAHFYTDMLFNMPRTPFTRTQRIAALDWARKLGATNVPTMESFDECERRLETASGSSDAGKEAE
;
A
#
# COMPACT_ATOMS: atom_id res chain seq x y z
N MET A 1 9.09 10.66 -25.47
CA MET A 1 8.61 12.02 -25.16
C MET A 1 8.48 12.12 -23.65
N SER A 2 8.93 13.20 -23.04
CA SER A 2 8.78 13.41 -21.59
C SER A 2 7.34 13.82 -21.26
N LEU A 3 6.71 13.17 -20.28
CA LEU A 3 5.40 13.60 -19.78
C LEU A 3 5.55 14.97 -19.10
N ALA A 4 4.66 15.91 -19.44
CA ALA A 4 4.66 17.22 -18.80
C ALA A 4 4.28 17.09 -17.32
N PRO A 5 4.83 17.91 -16.42
CA PRO A 5 4.39 17.94 -15.02
C PRO A 5 2.93 18.37 -14.92
N GLY A 6 2.23 17.86 -13.90
CA GLY A 6 0.87 18.27 -13.58
C GLY A 6 0.03 17.17 -12.96
N THR A 7 -1.28 17.43 -12.85
CA THR A 7 -2.25 16.47 -12.31
C THR A 7 -2.84 15.62 -13.43
N TYR A 8 -2.91 14.32 -13.19
CA TYR A 8 -3.37 13.31 -14.12
C TYR A 8 -4.36 12.36 -13.45
N LEU A 9 -5.32 11.89 -14.23
CA LEU A 9 -6.00 10.62 -14.00
C LEU A 9 -5.14 9.54 -14.67
N ILE A 10 -4.67 8.58 -13.89
CA ILE A 10 -3.87 7.47 -14.38
C ILE A 10 -4.79 6.25 -14.42
N HIS A 11 -5.09 5.71 -15.60
CA HIS A 11 -6.09 4.65 -15.73
C HIS A 11 -5.63 3.50 -16.62
N VAL A 12 -6.25 2.33 -16.42
CA VAL A 12 -5.99 1.17 -17.26
C VAL A 12 -6.66 1.41 -18.62
N PRO A 13 -5.97 1.23 -19.76
CA PRO A 13 -6.56 1.37 -21.09
C PRO A 13 -7.81 0.51 -21.24
N ASP A 14 -8.83 1.04 -21.93
CA ASP A 14 -10.11 0.37 -22.20
C ASP A 14 -10.91 -0.10 -20.96
N SER A 15 -10.46 0.28 -19.76
CA SER A 15 -11.10 -0.03 -18.49
C SER A 15 -11.68 1.23 -17.85
N LYS A 16 -12.71 1.05 -17.02
CA LYS A 16 -13.25 2.11 -16.16
C LYS A 16 -12.52 2.22 -14.82
N GLN A 17 -11.33 1.65 -14.73
CA GLN A 17 -10.54 1.61 -13.50
C GLN A 17 -9.36 2.56 -13.59
N ALA A 18 -9.19 3.36 -12.53
CA ALA A 18 -8.08 4.28 -12.36
C ALA A 18 -7.25 3.93 -11.13
N LEU A 19 -5.97 4.29 -11.19
CA LEU A 19 -5.02 4.16 -10.10
C LEU A 19 -5.54 4.94 -8.89
N CYS A 20 -5.52 4.31 -7.73
CA CYS A 20 -6.12 4.79 -6.49
C CYS A 20 -5.17 4.54 -5.33
N TYR A 21 -5.13 5.49 -4.39
CA TYR A 21 -4.51 5.27 -3.08
C TYR A 21 -5.60 4.94 -2.05
N TYR A 22 -5.35 3.93 -1.22
CA TYR A 22 -6.27 3.50 -0.19
C TYR A 22 -5.82 3.95 1.19
N HIS A 23 -6.76 4.60 1.89
CA HIS A 23 -6.62 4.95 3.30
C HIS A 23 -7.79 4.35 4.10
N LEU A 24 -7.97 3.04 3.96
CA LEU A 24 -8.98 2.29 4.69
C LEU A 24 -8.29 1.40 5.74
N PRO A 25 -8.93 1.09 6.88
CA PRO A 25 -8.32 0.31 7.97
C PRO A 25 -7.69 -1.02 7.53
N PHE A 26 -8.25 -1.66 6.50
CA PHE A 26 -7.77 -2.96 6.00
C PHE A 26 -6.81 -2.85 4.81
N PHE A 27 -6.66 -1.67 4.23
CA PHE A 27 -5.82 -1.39 3.06
C PHE A 27 -5.01 -0.11 3.29
N SER A 28 -4.48 0.06 4.50
CA SER A 28 -3.72 1.26 4.83
C SER A 28 -2.50 1.36 3.93
N ASP A 29 -2.37 2.53 3.32
CA ASP A 29 -1.25 2.88 2.47
C ASP A 29 -1.10 2.02 1.21
N LYS A 30 -2.12 1.25 0.80
CA LYS A 30 -2.01 0.44 -0.41
C LYS A 30 -2.31 1.26 -1.66
N ILE A 31 -1.68 0.87 -2.77
CA ILE A 31 -2.00 1.40 -4.09
C ILE A 31 -2.67 0.29 -4.90
N GLY A 32 -3.73 0.64 -5.61
CA GLY A 32 -4.42 -0.26 -6.51
C GLY A 32 -5.20 0.49 -7.55
N THR A 33 -6.24 -0.13 -8.07
CA THR A 33 -7.17 0.47 -9.02
C THR A 33 -8.60 0.37 -8.52
N TRP A 34 -9.39 1.38 -8.84
CA TRP A 34 -10.79 1.50 -8.46
C TRP A 34 -11.62 2.04 -9.60
N TYR A 35 -12.94 1.81 -9.57
CA TYR A 35 -13.85 2.41 -10.53
C TYR A 35 -13.80 3.94 -10.47
N ILE A 36 -13.86 4.59 -11.63
CA ILE A 36 -13.88 6.06 -11.72
C ILE A 36 -15.24 6.58 -11.23
N ASN A 37 -15.41 6.68 -9.90
CA ASN A 37 -16.60 7.20 -9.24
C ASN A 37 -16.27 8.26 -8.16
N ASN A 38 -15.06 8.26 -7.62
CA ASN A 38 -14.58 9.22 -6.65
C ASN A 38 -13.25 9.79 -7.15
N VAL A 39 -13.25 11.03 -7.64
CA VAL A 39 -12.12 11.55 -8.42
C VAL A 39 -10.93 11.92 -7.54
N ASP A 40 -11.12 12.26 -6.26
CA ASP A 40 -10.03 12.77 -5.41
C ASP A 40 -8.91 11.80 -5.15
N ILE A 41 -9.30 10.59 -4.76
CA ILE A 41 -8.36 9.53 -4.42
C ILE A 41 -7.72 8.93 -5.68
N LEU A 42 -8.22 9.33 -6.87
CA LEU A 42 -7.75 8.93 -8.19
C LEU A 42 -6.87 9.99 -8.86
N MET A 43 -6.75 11.19 -8.28
CA MET A 43 -5.91 12.25 -8.82
C MET A 43 -4.45 12.07 -8.39
N TRP A 44 -3.56 12.06 -9.37
CA TRP A 44 -2.12 11.92 -9.16
C TRP A 44 -1.37 13.08 -9.79
N TYR A 45 -0.50 13.71 -9.02
CA TYR A 45 0.42 14.71 -9.51
C TYR A 45 1.73 14.04 -9.94
N VAL A 46 2.11 14.20 -11.20
CA VAL A 46 3.38 13.74 -11.74
C VAL A 46 4.42 14.86 -11.61
N LYS A 47 5.41 14.65 -10.75
CA LYS A 47 6.49 15.59 -10.44
C LYS A 47 7.81 15.15 -11.09
N PRO A 48 8.47 15.97 -11.90
CA PRO A 48 9.81 15.65 -12.41
C PRO A 48 10.86 15.89 -11.33
N TYR A 49 11.90 15.07 -11.28
CA TYR A 49 13.09 15.37 -10.49
C TYR A 49 13.95 16.42 -11.22
N PRO A 50 14.41 17.48 -10.53
CA PRO A 50 15.21 18.53 -11.16
C PRO A 50 16.46 17.99 -11.87
N GLY A 51 16.62 18.32 -13.16
CA GLY A 51 17.77 17.90 -13.97
C GLY A 51 17.78 16.41 -14.35
N SER A 52 16.66 15.70 -14.17
CA SER A 52 16.54 14.26 -14.41
C SER A 52 15.31 13.94 -15.26
N PRO A 53 15.34 12.89 -16.11
CA PRO A 53 14.15 12.40 -16.80
C PRO A 53 13.22 11.57 -15.90
N MET A 54 13.55 11.46 -14.60
CA MET A 54 12.82 10.67 -13.63
C MET A 54 11.67 11.46 -13.01
N TYR A 55 10.69 10.73 -12.49
CA TYR A 55 9.49 11.29 -11.89
C TYR A 55 9.21 10.69 -10.51
N ALA A 56 8.48 11.44 -9.69
CA ALA A 56 7.72 10.94 -8.56
C ALA A 56 6.23 11.16 -8.83
N ILE A 57 5.38 10.23 -8.38
CA ILE A 57 3.94 10.31 -8.57
C ILE A 57 3.28 10.43 -7.19
N GLN A 58 2.58 11.53 -6.94
CA GLN A 58 1.98 11.89 -5.64
C GLN A 58 0.46 11.87 -5.74
N ASN A 59 -0.22 11.18 -4.84
CA ASN A 59 -1.67 11.32 -4.69
C ASN A 59 -2.01 12.75 -4.23
N VAL A 60 -2.93 13.41 -4.93
CA VAL A 60 -3.26 14.81 -4.67
C VAL A 60 -3.94 15.00 -3.33
N TYR A 61 -4.86 14.10 -2.97
CA TYR A 61 -5.67 14.21 -1.76
C TYR A 61 -4.86 13.88 -0.50
N TYR A 62 -4.22 12.71 -0.46
CA TYR A 62 -3.50 12.23 0.72
C TYR A 62 -2.04 12.68 0.79
N LYS A 63 -1.52 13.34 -0.27
CA LYS A 63 -0.13 13.80 -0.38
C LYS A 63 0.92 12.69 -0.28
N LYS A 64 0.51 11.43 -0.38
CA LYS A 64 1.40 10.26 -0.40
C LYS A 64 1.97 10.01 -1.78
N TYR A 65 3.21 9.54 -1.84
CA TYR A 65 3.90 9.19 -3.07
C TYR A 65 3.87 7.69 -3.31
N ILE A 66 3.86 7.27 -4.57
CA ILE A 66 4.08 5.86 -4.91
C ILE A 66 5.48 5.47 -4.42
N ALA A 67 5.53 4.43 -3.60
CA ALA A 67 6.72 3.79 -3.07
C ALA A 67 6.67 2.28 -3.39
N VAL A 68 7.81 1.62 -3.16
CA VAL A 68 7.96 0.18 -3.42
C VAL A 68 8.44 -0.52 -2.16
N GLY A 69 7.81 -1.64 -1.83
CA GLY A 69 8.12 -2.48 -0.68
C GLY A 69 9.57 -2.97 -0.68
N VAL A 70 10.01 -3.53 0.45
CA VAL A 70 11.38 -4.04 0.62
C VAL A 70 11.71 -5.15 -0.38
N ASP A 71 10.72 -5.96 -0.75
CA ASP A 71 10.81 -6.98 -1.78
C ASP A 71 10.89 -6.41 -3.21
N GLY A 72 10.65 -5.10 -3.34
CA GLY A 72 10.61 -4.36 -4.58
C GLY A 72 9.37 -4.64 -5.44
N SER A 73 8.36 -5.36 -4.93
CA SER A 73 7.16 -5.75 -5.69
C SER A 73 5.91 -5.04 -5.21
N GLU A 74 5.74 -4.82 -3.90
CA GLU A 74 4.51 -4.22 -3.42
C GLU A 74 4.49 -2.71 -3.65
N ALA A 75 3.46 -2.18 -4.32
CA ALA A 75 3.25 -0.74 -4.44
C ALA A 75 2.44 -0.21 -3.24
N TYR A 76 2.96 0.81 -2.57
CA TYR A 76 2.30 1.44 -1.41
C TYR A 76 2.53 2.95 -1.40
N GLY A 77 1.75 3.69 -0.63
CA GLY A 77 1.90 5.13 -0.47
C GLY A 77 2.82 5.48 0.69
N ALA A 78 3.78 6.36 0.45
CA ALA A 78 4.74 6.80 1.47
C ALA A 78 4.94 8.32 1.47
N GLU A 79 5.74 8.82 2.40
CA GLU A 79 6.24 10.19 2.38
C GLU A 79 7.26 10.41 1.25
N GLU A 80 7.52 11.67 0.91
CA GLU A 80 8.42 12.05 -0.20
C GLU A 80 9.81 11.41 -0.11
N ASN A 81 10.37 11.32 1.10
CA ASN A 81 11.71 10.76 1.31
C ASN A 81 11.79 9.26 0.95
N ASN A 82 10.64 8.57 0.90
CA ASN A 82 10.50 7.15 0.57
C ASN A 82 9.84 6.95 -0.81
N ALA A 83 9.63 8.03 -1.57
CA ALA A 83 9.01 7.95 -2.89
C ALA A 83 9.89 7.14 -3.84
N ALA A 84 9.24 6.31 -4.65
CA ALA A 84 9.90 5.63 -5.75
C ALA A 84 10.40 6.65 -6.78
N VAL A 85 11.57 6.39 -7.35
CA VAL A 85 12.07 7.11 -8.52
C VAL A 85 11.60 6.35 -9.75
N LEU A 86 10.78 6.98 -10.59
CA LEU A 86 10.06 6.32 -11.67
C LEU A 86 10.49 6.84 -13.05
N GLU A 87 10.62 5.92 -14.00
CA GLU A 87 10.77 6.18 -15.43
C GLU A 87 9.40 6.04 -16.11
N LEU A 88 9.05 7.00 -16.96
CA LEU A 88 7.82 6.97 -17.76
C LEU A 88 8.19 6.69 -19.22
N GLU A 89 7.92 5.48 -19.70
CA GLU A 89 8.27 5.05 -21.06
C GLU A 89 7.03 4.99 -21.95
N GLY A 90 7.11 5.49 -23.18
CA GLY A 90 6.02 5.43 -24.17
C GLY A 90 5.21 6.72 -24.33
N PRO A 91 4.16 6.71 -25.18
CA PRO A 91 3.25 7.84 -25.35
C PRO A 91 2.29 7.99 -24.16
N THR A 92 1.70 9.17 -23.99
CA THR A 92 0.79 9.47 -22.86
C THR A 92 -0.48 8.61 -22.85
N SER A 93 -0.94 8.14 -24.01
CA SER A 93 -2.09 7.25 -24.14
C SER A 93 -1.79 5.81 -23.69
N SER A 94 -0.53 5.40 -23.64
CA SER A 94 -0.10 4.04 -23.34
C SER A 94 1.34 4.07 -22.82
N CYS A 95 1.48 4.45 -21.56
CA CYS A 95 2.74 4.68 -20.88
C CYS A 95 3.03 3.58 -19.87
N LEU A 96 4.28 3.13 -19.80
CA LEU A 96 4.77 2.22 -18.76
C LEU A 96 5.30 3.05 -17.58
N ILE A 97 4.89 2.68 -16.37
CA ILE A 97 5.43 3.22 -15.13
C ILE A 97 6.48 2.24 -14.63
N LYS A 98 7.76 2.59 -14.75
CA LYS A 98 8.89 1.69 -14.47
C LYS A 98 9.70 2.21 -13.28
N LEU A 99 10.21 1.29 -12.46
CA LEU A 99 11.09 1.65 -11.36
C LEU A 99 12.52 1.91 -11.88
N ALA A 100 13.04 3.11 -11.62
CA ALA A 100 14.29 3.59 -12.19
C ALA A 100 15.47 2.65 -11.91
N GLY A 101 16.28 2.39 -12.93
CA GLY A 101 17.43 1.49 -12.84
C GLY A 101 17.08 -0.01 -12.73
N THR A 102 15.81 -0.39 -12.86
CA THR A 102 15.36 -1.78 -12.85
C THR A 102 14.52 -2.10 -14.09
N ASN A 103 14.20 -3.37 -14.33
CA ASN A 103 13.21 -3.76 -15.34
C ASN A 103 11.79 -3.89 -14.78
N ARG A 104 11.57 -3.47 -13.52
CA ARG A 104 10.28 -3.64 -12.85
C ARG A 104 9.28 -2.57 -13.28
N ARG A 105 8.06 -2.98 -13.57
CA ARG A 105 6.98 -2.14 -14.10
C ARG A 105 5.75 -2.28 -13.23
N LEU A 106 5.00 -1.19 -13.07
CA LEU A 106 3.73 -1.22 -12.37
C LEU A 106 2.71 -1.97 -13.23
N GLU A 107 2.27 -3.12 -12.75
CA GLU A 107 1.32 -4.01 -13.40
C GLU A 107 -0.02 -3.96 -12.68
N HIS A 108 -1.09 -3.90 -13.48
CA HIS A 108 -2.43 -4.17 -13.01
C HIS A 108 -2.72 -5.65 -13.26
N PRO A 109 -2.90 -6.50 -12.23
CA PRO A 109 -2.84 -7.96 -12.39
C PRO A 109 -3.99 -8.59 -13.21
N ASN A 110 -4.88 -7.78 -13.81
CA ASN A 110 -5.99 -8.19 -14.68
C ASN A 110 -6.88 -9.31 -14.09
N ILE A 111 -6.83 -9.46 -12.77
CA ILE A 111 -7.70 -10.37 -12.03
C ILE A 111 -9.09 -9.77 -12.09
N LYS A 112 -10.07 -10.57 -12.53
CA LYS A 112 -11.49 -10.20 -12.53
C LYS A 112 -11.79 -9.48 -11.23
N SER A 113 -12.24 -8.23 -11.35
CA SER A 113 -12.48 -7.33 -10.22
C SER A 113 -13.05 -8.11 -9.06
N THR A 114 -12.44 -7.98 -7.89
CA THR A 114 -13.04 -8.49 -6.65
C THR A 114 -14.48 -7.96 -6.55
N PRO A 115 -15.41 -8.64 -5.85
CA PRO A 115 -16.77 -8.12 -5.65
C PRO A 115 -16.80 -6.69 -5.10
N GLN A 116 -15.73 -6.31 -4.40
CA GLN A 116 -15.53 -4.95 -3.89
C GLN A 116 -15.13 -3.95 -4.98
N GLY A 117 -14.50 -4.38 -6.08
CA GLY A 117 -14.10 -3.51 -7.20
C GLY A 117 -12.67 -2.96 -7.11
N HIS A 118 -11.90 -3.39 -6.09
CA HIS A 118 -10.50 -3.00 -5.89
C HIS A 118 -9.57 -4.06 -6.48
N THR A 119 -8.48 -3.63 -7.10
CA THR A 119 -7.39 -4.51 -7.52
C THR A 119 -6.06 -3.88 -7.10
N LEU A 120 -5.29 -4.55 -6.24
CA LEU A 120 -3.96 -4.06 -5.88
C LEU A 120 -3.01 -4.12 -7.08
N VAL A 121 -2.15 -3.12 -7.21
CA VAL A 121 -1.11 -3.07 -8.25
C VAL A 121 0.24 -3.41 -7.65
N ASN A 122 1.12 -4.00 -8.45
CA ASN A 122 2.46 -4.40 -8.01
C ASN A 122 3.50 -4.07 -9.07
N PHE A 123 4.74 -3.92 -8.65
CA PHE A 123 5.90 -3.86 -9.53
C PHE A 123 6.36 -5.29 -9.88
N THR A 124 6.42 -5.59 -11.17
CA THR A 124 6.76 -6.91 -11.71
C THR A 124 7.88 -6.80 -12.72
N ASP A 125 8.72 -7.83 -12.82
CA ASP A 125 9.71 -7.99 -13.90
C ASP A 125 9.20 -8.83 -15.08
N LYS A 126 7.94 -9.30 -14.99
CA LYS A 126 7.35 -10.18 -16.02
C LYS A 126 7.18 -9.45 -17.35
N VAL A 127 7.35 -10.21 -18.42
CA VAL A 127 7.30 -9.75 -19.82
C VAL A 127 5.86 -9.59 -20.35
N ALA A 128 4.84 -9.75 -19.50
CA ALA A 128 3.44 -9.58 -19.90
C ALA A 128 3.13 -8.09 -20.12
N LEU A 129 3.41 -7.62 -21.35
CA LEU A 129 3.33 -6.21 -21.71
C LEU A 129 1.91 -5.64 -21.60
N GLN A 130 0.88 -6.43 -21.88
CA GLN A 130 -0.47 -5.90 -22.05
C GLN A 130 -1.07 -5.32 -20.75
N ASP A 131 -0.71 -5.86 -19.60
CA ASP A 131 -1.24 -5.47 -18.29
C ASP A 131 -0.41 -4.39 -17.57
N SER A 132 0.65 -3.88 -18.22
CA SER A 132 1.59 -2.89 -17.68
C SER A 132 1.41 -1.48 -18.25
N TYR A 133 0.50 -1.28 -19.21
CA TYR A 133 0.27 0.01 -19.82
C TYR A 133 -0.77 0.84 -19.06
N TRP A 134 -0.47 2.13 -18.92
CA TRP A 134 -1.29 3.11 -18.23
C TRP A 134 -1.56 4.30 -19.15
N SER A 135 -2.80 4.76 -19.18
CA SER A 135 -3.18 5.99 -19.87
C SER A 135 -3.14 7.17 -18.89
N PHE A 136 -2.50 8.25 -19.31
CA PHE A 136 -2.39 9.49 -18.55
C PHE A 136 -3.32 10.54 -19.16
N GLU A 137 -4.47 10.74 -18.54
CA GLU A 137 -5.39 11.81 -18.91
C GLU A 137 -5.07 13.05 -18.08
N LYS A 138 -4.60 14.11 -18.74
CA LYS A 138 -4.25 15.36 -18.04
C LYS A 138 -5.53 16.01 -17.52
N ILE A 139 -5.64 16.11 -16.20
CA ILE A 139 -6.73 16.81 -15.55
C ILE A 139 -6.43 18.31 -15.69
N GLY A 140 -7.08 18.93 -16.68
CA GLY A 140 -7.12 20.38 -16.79
C GLY A 140 -7.89 20.99 -15.62
N TYR A 141 -8.13 22.30 -15.66
CA TYR A 141 -9.12 22.90 -14.76
C TYR A 141 -10.51 22.35 -15.14
N VAL A 142 -10.93 21.24 -14.54
CA VAL A 142 -12.19 20.56 -14.91
C VAL A 142 -13.34 21.23 -14.15
N PRO A 143 -14.24 21.97 -14.82
CA PRO A 143 -15.37 22.61 -14.15
C PRO A 143 -16.44 21.59 -13.73
N SER A 144 -16.47 20.40 -14.35
CA SER A 144 -17.54 19.40 -14.17
C SER A 144 -17.50 18.64 -12.84
N LEU A 145 -16.37 18.62 -12.12
CA LEU A 145 -16.31 18.03 -10.78
C LEU A 145 -17.04 18.86 -9.72
N ARG A 146 -17.36 20.13 -10.00
CA ARG A 146 -18.24 20.94 -9.13
C ARG A 146 -19.69 20.43 -9.10
N SER A 147 -20.12 19.66 -10.10
CA SER A 147 -21.51 19.18 -10.18
C SER A 147 -21.85 18.12 -9.13
N LEU A 148 -20.85 17.53 -8.45
CA LEU A 148 -21.06 16.53 -7.40
C LEU A 148 -21.21 17.14 -6.00
N GLY A 149 -21.22 18.48 -5.86
CA GLY A 149 -21.58 19.15 -4.61
C GLY A 149 -20.57 19.01 -3.46
N TYR A 150 -19.40 18.41 -3.69
CA TYR A 150 -18.36 18.36 -2.68
C TYR A 150 -17.65 19.72 -2.56
N PRO A 151 -17.57 20.31 -1.35
CA PRO A 151 -16.89 21.57 -1.13
C PRO A 151 -15.37 21.36 -1.24
N TYR A 152 -14.83 21.53 -2.45
CA TYR A 152 -13.39 21.54 -2.65
C TYR A 152 -12.80 22.88 -2.27
N THR A 153 -12.06 22.89 -1.17
CA THR A 153 -10.98 23.84 -0.95
C THR A 153 -9.72 23.25 -1.58
N THR A 154 -9.67 23.18 -2.91
CA THR A 154 -8.37 23.07 -3.57
C THR A 154 -7.63 24.38 -3.27
N SER A 155 -6.84 24.38 -2.20
CA SER A 155 -5.73 25.31 -2.06
C SER A 155 -4.93 25.19 -3.34
N ARG A 156 -5.18 26.12 -4.26
CA ARG A 156 -4.64 26.20 -5.61
C ARG A 156 -3.12 26.43 -5.59
N ASP A 157 -2.58 26.71 -4.41
CA ASP A 157 -1.21 27.13 -4.19
C ASP A 157 -0.26 25.97 -3.89
N ASP A 158 -0.78 24.75 -3.72
CA ASP A 158 0.04 23.54 -3.79
C ASP A 158 0.38 23.24 -5.25
N ASN A 159 1.17 24.12 -5.85
CA ASN A 159 1.80 23.99 -7.16
C ASN A 159 2.79 22.81 -7.25
N GLY A 160 2.60 21.77 -6.41
CA GLY A 160 3.50 20.64 -6.30
C GLY A 160 4.89 21.16 -5.98
N GLY A 161 5.10 21.63 -4.74
CA GLY A 161 6.40 22.11 -4.28
C GLY A 161 7.54 21.23 -4.81
N ASN A 162 8.63 21.88 -5.24
CA ASN A 162 9.75 21.22 -5.89
C ASN A 162 10.19 20.00 -5.08
N LEU A 163 10.32 18.86 -5.76
CA LEU A 163 10.88 17.66 -5.14
C LEU A 163 12.25 17.98 -4.57
N LYS A 164 12.55 17.42 -3.40
CA LYS A 164 13.90 17.45 -2.88
C LYS A 164 14.86 16.79 -3.89
N PRO A 165 16.06 17.34 -4.08
CA PRO A 165 17.07 16.72 -4.95
C PRO A 165 17.30 15.27 -4.52
N ILE A 166 17.35 14.35 -5.50
CA ILE A 166 17.74 12.97 -5.23
C ILE A 166 19.16 12.99 -4.63
N PRO A 167 19.39 12.38 -3.45
CA PRO A 167 20.74 12.19 -2.94
C PRO A 167 21.56 11.45 -4.01
N LYS A 168 22.70 12.02 -4.44
CA LYS A 168 23.47 11.54 -5.61
C LYS A 168 23.90 10.07 -5.54
N ASN A 169 23.83 9.45 -4.36
CA ASN A 169 23.98 8.02 -4.16
C ASN A 169 22.79 7.53 -3.34
N PRO A 170 21.66 7.15 -3.97
CA PRO A 170 20.74 6.25 -3.31
C PRO A 170 21.51 4.93 -3.25
N THR A 171 22.30 4.77 -2.19
CA THR A 171 22.79 3.45 -1.84
C THR A 171 21.50 2.70 -1.61
N PHE A 172 21.11 1.83 -2.55
CA PHE A 172 20.22 0.73 -2.26
C PHE A 172 21.00 -0.14 -1.27
N THR A 173 21.10 0.33 -0.03
CA THR A 173 21.40 -0.52 1.10
C THR A 173 20.25 -1.51 1.09
N SER A 174 20.48 -2.64 0.42
CA SER A 174 19.85 -3.89 0.81
C SER A 174 19.92 -3.88 2.33
N PRO A 175 18.78 -3.84 3.04
CA PRO A 175 18.81 -3.70 4.48
C PRO A 175 19.61 -4.88 4.99
N ALA A 176 20.84 -4.61 5.42
CA ALA A 176 21.63 -5.55 6.19
C ALA A 176 20.69 -6.03 7.27
N SER A 177 20.48 -7.36 7.33
CA SER A 177 19.54 -8.06 8.20
C SER A 177 19.42 -7.33 9.52
N GLN A 178 18.43 -6.44 9.64
CA GLN A 178 18.23 -5.73 10.88
C GLN A 178 17.73 -6.81 11.85
N PRO A 179 18.35 -6.97 13.03
CA PRO A 179 17.76 -7.83 14.04
C PRO A 179 16.36 -7.27 14.32
N ASN A 180 15.35 -8.11 14.09
CA ASN A 180 13.93 -7.83 14.33
C ASN A 180 13.76 -7.10 15.67
N ASN A 181 13.59 -5.78 15.60
CA ASN A 181 13.20 -4.93 16.72
C ASN A 181 12.18 -3.95 16.15
N LEU A 182 11.03 -4.49 15.72
CA LEU A 182 9.94 -3.71 15.14
C LEU A 182 8.93 -3.20 16.19
N LEU A 183 9.25 -3.24 17.48
CA LEU A 183 8.43 -2.60 18.52
C LEU A 183 9.29 -1.89 19.57
N PRO A 184 8.96 -0.64 19.96
CA PRO A 184 9.56 0.00 21.12
C PRO A 184 9.16 -0.75 22.41
N PRO A 185 10.02 -0.85 23.43
CA PRO A 185 9.86 -1.85 24.51
C PRO A 185 8.74 -1.57 25.53
N ASN A 186 7.87 -0.58 25.33
CA ASN A 186 7.02 -0.06 26.42
C ASN A 186 5.65 0.48 25.94
N SER A 187 4.85 -0.38 25.31
CA SER A 187 3.44 -0.06 25.05
C SER A 187 2.58 -1.33 25.07
N GLY A 188 2.17 -1.78 26.25
CA GLY A 188 0.95 -2.59 26.44
C GLY A 188 0.76 -3.81 25.53
N SER A 189 1.84 -4.46 25.07
CA SER A 189 1.72 -5.60 24.16
C SER A 189 0.99 -6.73 24.87
N MET A 190 -0.18 -7.12 24.36
CA MET A 190 -0.92 -8.28 24.86
C MET A 190 -0.26 -9.62 24.51
N TYR A 191 0.77 -9.58 23.67
CA TYR A 191 1.55 -10.74 23.24
C TYR A 191 2.92 -10.75 23.88
N THR A 192 3.36 -11.96 24.28
CA THR A 192 4.65 -12.21 24.92
C THR A 192 5.83 -11.94 23.99
N ASP A 193 5.66 -12.19 22.69
CA ASP A 193 6.64 -11.96 21.63
C ASP A 193 5.98 -11.89 20.23
N ASP A 194 6.78 -11.58 19.21
CA ASP A 194 6.34 -11.51 17.81
C ASP A 194 5.80 -12.85 17.29
N ALA A 195 6.31 -13.98 17.78
CA ALA A 195 5.84 -15.30 17.34
C ALA A 195 4.39 -15.55 17.77
N HIS A 196 4.01 -15.11 18.97
CA HIS A 196 2.63 -15.17 19.45
C HIS A 196 1.71 -14.26 18.61
N PHE A 197 2.16 -13.04 18.28
CA PHE A 197 1.38 -12.12 17.45
C PHE A 197 1.10 -12.68 16.04
N TYR A 198 2.13 -13.15 15.33
CA TYR A 198 1.96 -13.69 13.98
C TYR A 198 1.14 -14.99 13.98
N THR A 199 1.32 -15.83 14.98
CA THR A 199 0.54 -17.06 15.15
C THR A 199 -0.94 -16.75 15.40
N ASP A 200 -1.24 -15.72 16.19
CA ASP A 200 -2.60 -15.26 16.44
C ASP A 200 -3.27 -14.74 15.17
N MET A 201 -2.59 -13.85 14.45
CA MET A 201 -3.08 -13.33 13.18
C MET A 201 -3.35 -14.45 12.16
N LEU A 202 -2.51 -15.48 12.11
CA LEU A 202 -2.68 -16.63 11.23
C LEU A 202 -3.92 -17.47 11.62
N PHE A 203 -4.08 -17.77 12.90
CA PHE A 203 -5.14 -18.66 13.39
C PHE A 203 -6.52 -17.99 13.48
N ASN A 204 -6.55 -16.66 13.61
CA ASN A 204 -7.76 -15.86 13.74
C ASN A 204 -8.10 -15.05 12.47
N MET A 205 -7.62 -15.48 11.29
CA MET A 205 -7.96 -14.81 10.03
C MET A 205 -9.49 -14.75 9.79
N PRO A 206 -10.06 -13.60 9.37
CA PRO A 206 -11.50 -13.35 9.36
C PRO A 206 -12.37 -14.29 8.51
N ARG A 207 -11.76 -15.01 7.56
CA ARG A 207 -12.50 -15.81 6.59
C ARG A 207 -12.68 -17.26 7.00
N THR A 208 -11.75 -17.83 7.77
CA THR A 208 -11.82 -19.22 8.22
C THR A 208 -10.85 -19.43 9.38
N PRO A 209 -11.26 -19.16 10.63
CA PRO A 209 -10.41 -19.42 11.79
C PRO A 209 -9.99 -20.88 11.82
N PHE A 210 -8.74 -21.12 12.20
CA PHE A 210 -8.23 -22.49 12.33
C PHE A 210 -8.92 -23.14 13.54
N THR A 211 -9.45 -24.34 13.35
CA THR A 211 -9.92 -25.17 14.46
C THR A 211 -8.76 -25.50 15.39
N ARG A 212 -9.02 -25.77 16.68
CA ARG A 212 -7.98 -26.16 17.65
C ARG A 212 -7.08 -27.29 17.14
N THR A 213 -7.65 -28.30 16.49
CA THR A 213 -6.89 -29.41 15.89
C THR A 213 -5.98 -28.94 14.75
N GLN A 214 -6.45 -28.02 13.90
CA GLN A 214 -5.62 -27.43 12.84
C GLN A 214 -4.50 -26.54 13.42
N ARG A 215 -4.77 -25.79 14.49
CA ARG A 215 -3.76 -24.99 15.21
C ARG A 215 -2.64 -25.90 15.73
N ILE A 216 -3.00 -26.97 16.44
CA ILE A 216 -2.04 -27.97 16.96
C ILE A 216 -1.21 -28.58 15.82
N ALA A 217 -1.87 -29.04 14.75
CA ALA A 217 -1.18 -29.65 13.62
C ALA A 217 -0.20 -28.67 12.93
N ALA A 218 -0.58 -27.39 12.79
CA ALA A 218 0.29 -26.37 12.22
C ALA A 218 1.52 -26.07 13.08
N LEU A 219 1.37 -25.97 14.41
CA LEU A 219 2.49 -25.76 15.34
C LEU A 219 3.42 -26.97 15.36
N ASP A 220 2.87 -28.19 15.38
CA ASP A 220 3.65 -29.43 15.30
C ASP A 220 4.43 -29.52 13.98
N TRP A 221 3.80 -29.12 12.87
CA TRP A 221 4.44 -29.10 11.57
C TRP A 221 5.60 -28.08 11.53
N ALA A 222 5.40 -26.87 12.04
CA ALA A 222 6.46 -25.86 12.13
C ALA A 222 7.66 -26.36 12.96
N ARG A 223 7.41 -27.01 14.10
CA ARG A 223 8.47 -27.62 14.93
C ARG A 223 9.22 -28.73 14.17
N LYS A 224 8.51 -29.59 13.45
CA LYS A 224 9.13 -30.65 12.63
C LYS A 224 9.97 -30.12 11.47
N LEU A 225 9.68 -28.93 10.96
CA LEU A 225 10.48 -28.24 9.95
C LEU A 225 11.70 -27.50 10.52
N GLY A 226 11.94 -27.57 11.83
CA GLY A 226 13.08 -26.95 12.49
C GLY A 226 12.88 -25.48 12.84
N ALA A 227 11.64 -24.96 12.81
CA ALA A 227 11.36 -23.63 13.31
C ALA A 227 11.68 -23.54 14.81
N THR A 228 12.49 -22.57 15.20
CA THR A 228 12.77 -22.23 16.59
C THR A 228 11.76 -21.20 17.08
N ASN A 229 11.41 -21.22 18.37
CA ASN A 229 10.42 -20.31 19.00
C ASN A 229 8.97 -20.49 18.51
N VAL A 230 8.54 -21.73 18.26
CA VAL A 230 7.13 -22.02 17.96
C VAL A 230 6.31 -21.98 19.26
N PRO A 231 5.24 -21.15 19.34
CA PRO A 231 4.38 -21.11 20.52
C PRO A 231 3.77 -22.47 20.86
N THR A 232 3.52 -22.68 22.14
CA THR A 232 2.76 -23.84 22.62
C THR A 232 1.26 -23.57 22.49
N MET A 233 0.43 -24.62 22.42
CA MET A 233 -1.02 -24.42 22.39
C MET A 233 -1.50 -23.80 23.70
N GLU A 234 -0.85 -24.13 24.82
CA GLU A 234 -1.15 -23.61 26.15
C GLU A 234 -0.82 -22.11 26.26
N SER A 235 0.31 -21.68 25.71
CA SER A 235 0.67 -20.25 25.69
C SER A 235 -0.25 -19.44 24.79
N PHE A 236 -0.79 -20.05 23.72
CA PHE A 236 -1.79 -19.44 22.87
C PHE A 236 -3.15 -19.30 23.58
N ASP A 237 -3.63 -20.37 24.21
CA ASP A 237 -4.88 -20.37 25.00
C ASP A 237 -4.83 -19.32 26.14
N GLU A 238 -3.65 -19.07 26.71
CA GLU A 238 -3.42 -18.03 27.70
C GLU A 238 -3.53 -16.62 27.10
N CYS A 239 -2.95 -16.36 25.92
CA CYS A 239 -3.08 -15.08 25.22
C CYS A 239 -4.54 -14.78 24.85
N GLU A 240 -5.28 -15.75 24.33
CA GLU A 240 -6.69 -15.61 23.96
C GLU A 240 -7.54 -15.23 25.19
N ARG A 241 -7.32 -15.91 26.33
CA ARG A 241 -8.02 -15.59 27.59
C ARG A 241 -7.72 -14.18 28.11
N ARG A 242 -6.48 -13.71 27.95
CA ARG A 242 -6.10 -12.33 28.33
C ARG A 242 -6.78 -11.29 27.45
N LEU A 243 -6.88 -11.56 26.15
CA LEU A 243 -7.59 -10.70 25.19
C LEU A 243 -9.09 -10.62 25.52
N GLU A 244 -9.73 -11.75 25.81
CA GLU A 244 -11.14 -11.79 26.24
C GLU A 244 -11.35 -11.00 27.54
N THR A 245 -10.47 -11.18 28.52
CA THR A 245 -10.55 -10.47 29.82
C THR A 245 -10.39 -8.96 29.62
N ALA A 246 -9.45 -8.53 28.78
CA ALA A 246 -9.23 -7.12 28.50
C ALA A 246 -10.37 -6.49 27.69
N SER A 247 -11.00 -7.26 26.79
CA SER A 247 -12.15 -6.81 26.00
C SER A 247 -13.45 -6.74 26.82
N GLY A 248 -13.60 -7.54 27.88
CA GLY A 248 -14.79 -7.57 28.73
C GLY A 248 -14.85 -6.49 29.82
N SER A 249 -13.72 -5.81 30.10
CA SER A 249 -13.62 -4.82 31.18
C SER A 249 -14.15 -3.40 30.84
N SER A 250 -14.66 -3.15 29.63
CA SER A 250 -15.11 -1.81 29.21
C SER A 250 -16.60 -1.48 29.44
N ASP A 251 -17.44 -2.42 29.89
CA ASP A 251 -18.90 -2.22 30.00
C ASP A 251 -19.45 -2.02 31.42
N ALA A 252 -18.62 -1.93 32.45
CA ALA A 252 -19.08 -1.84 33.85
C ALA A 252 -19.31 -0.41 34.39
N GLY A 253 -19.48 0.62 33.53
CA GLY A 253 -19.37 2.02 33.95
C GLY A 253 -20.41 3.01 33.44
N LYS A 254 -21.62 2.59 33.04
CA LYS A 254 -22.71 3.52 32.68
C LYS A 254 -24.10 3.01 33.13
N GLU A 255 -24.30 2.87 34.42
CA GLU A 255 -25.63 2.92 35.03
C GLU A 255 -25.50 3.49 36.45
N ALA A 256 -25.46 4.83 36.53
CA ALA A 256 -25.87 5.62 37.70
C ALA A 256 -25.62 7.11 37.39
N GLU A 257 -26.60 7.78 36.78
CA GLU A 257 -27.22 9.03 37.29
C GLU A 257 -28.47 9.38 36.46
#